data_AF-A0A8B8N3N0-F1
#
_entry.id   AF-A0A8B8N3N0-F1
#
_cell.length_a   1.000
_cell.length_b   1.000
_cell.length_c   1.000
_cell.angle_alpha   90.00
_cell.angle_beta   90.00
_cell.angle_gamma   90.00
#
_symmetry.space_group_name_H-M   'P 1'
#
loop_
_entity.id
_entity.type
_entity.pdbx_description
1 polymer ?
#
loop_
_entity_poly.entity_id
_entity_poly.type
_entity_poly.pdbx_seq_one_letter_code
_entity_poly.pdbx_strand_id
1 'polypeptide(L)'
;MGVLGYQDSVIVTMKGLETRLVKILTIFTSIDLSSNHFVGELPMDVGSLKSLKGLNFSHNNLTGYIPPSTGNLTDLEWLDLSSNKFIGRIPRELVDLTSLAFLNLSENRLIGRIPQGPQFNTFKNDSFAENPGLCGFPLPETCKNSSRETPSETIMQENDTKHGGWFEWRTILMGYGCGTVVGITLGYVLIDSKKLEWLARSFDRKGAKMRRKSRRNARRSYQR
;
A
#
# COMPACT_ATOMS: atom_id res chain seq x y z
N MET A 1 2.68 50.99 -30.57
CA MET A 1 3.36 50.03 -31.48
C MET A 1 4.05 48.99 -30.62
N GLY A 2 3.77 47.70 -30.85
CA GLY A 2 4.48 46.58 -30.21
C GLY A 2 3.58 45.62 -29.43
N VAL A 3 2.70 44.89 -30.12
CA VAL A 3 2.07 43.68 -29.54
C VAL A 3 3.13 42.59 -29.59
N LEU A 4 3.83 42.33 -28.48
CA LEU A 4 4.64 41.13 -28.29
C LEU A 4 3.67 39.96 -28.05
N GLY A 5 3.14 39.41 -29.15
CA GLY A 5 2.40 38.16 -29.10
C GLY A 5 3.40 37.03 -28.88
N TYR A 6 3.50 36.53 -27.64
CA TYR A 6 4.20 35.28 -27.37
C TYR A 6 3.48 34.16 -28.11
N GLN A 7 4.07 33.67 -29.22
CA GLN A 7 3.70 32.40 -29.82
C GLN A 7 4.41 31.29 -29.04
N ASP A 8 3.94 30.99 -27.83
CA ASP A 8 4.39 29.77 -27.17
C ASP A 8 3.71 28.59 -27.86
N SER A 9 4.52 27.68 -28.38
CA SER A 9 4.07 26.37 -28.83
C SER A 9 4.77 25.30 -28.01
N VAL A 10 4.00 24.41 -27.38
CA VAL A 10 4.53 23.30 -26.57
C VAL A 10 4.36 22.00 -27.33
N ILE A 11 5.40 21.16 -27.28
CA ILE A 11 5.34 19.78 -27.79
C ILE A 11 4.94 18.92 -26.60
N VAL A 12 3.79 18.27 -26.70
CA VAL A 12 3.29 17.32 -25.70
C VAL A 12 3.42 15.92 -26.28
N THR A 13 4.04 15.02 -25.53
CA THR A 13 4.09 13.60 -25.91
C THR A 13 3.06 12.84 -25.11
N MET A 14 2.02 12.32 -25.78
CA MET A 14 0.96 11.54 -25.14
C MET A 14 0.90 10.15 -25.77
N LYS A 15 1.13 9.09 -24.97
CA LYS A 15 1.20 7.69 -25.45
C LYS A 15 2.18 7.49 -26.61
N GLY A 16 3.30 8.21 -26.60
CA GLY A 16 4.31 8.18 -27.67
C GLY A 16 3.97 9.02 -28.90
N LEU A 17 2.83 9.71 -28.93
CA LEU A 17 2.45 10.65 -29.98
C LEU A 17 2.85 12.06 -29.60
N GLU A 18 3.77 12.66 -30.35
CA GLU A 18 4.14 14.07 -30.21
C GLU A 18 3.11 14.97 -30.90
N THR A 19 2.45 15.82 -30.11
CA THR A 19 1.48 16.80 -30.59
C THR A 19 1.99 18.20 -30.30
N ARG A 20 2.10 19.04 -31.34
CA ARG A 20 2.52 20.44 -31.22
C ARG A 20 1.30 21.35 -31.08
N LEU A 21 1.19 22.05 -29.96
CA LEU A 21 0.06 22.93 -29.66
C LEU A 21 0.44 24.39 -29.93
N VAL A 22 -0.17 25.03 -30.93
CA VAL A 22 0.26 26.33 -31.49
C VAL A 22 -0.54 27.54 -30.94
N LYS A 23 -1.54 27.31 -30.08
CA LYS A 23 -2.34 28.36 -29.41
C LYS A 23 -2.65 27.94 -27.97
N ILE A 24 -1.75 28.24 -27.06
CA ILE A 24 -1.76 27.74 -25.68
C ILE A 24 -2.88 28.32 -24.80
N LEU A 25 -3.49 29.45 -25.18
CA LEU A 25 -4.37 30.24 -24.29
C LEU A 25 -5.73 29.59 -23.94
N THR A 26 -6.24 28.63 -24.71
CA THR A 26 -7.56 28.03 -24.46
C THR A 26 -7.55 26.52 -24.19
N ILE A 27 -6.45 25.83 -24.51
CA ILE A 27 -6.40 24.35 -24.51
C ILE A 27 -5.78 23.81 -23.21
N PHE A 28 -4.98 24.61 -22.48
CA PHE A 28 -4.31 24.20 -21.24
C PHE A 28 -4.98 24.74 -19.97
N THR A 29 -6.27 25.05 -20.04
CA THR A 29 -7.02 25.35 -18.82
C THR A 29 -7.37 24.08 -18.06
N SER A 30 -7.23 22.89 -18.65
CA SER A 30 -7.40 21.63 -17.94
C SER A 30 -6.26 20.65 -18.23
N ILE A 31 -5.86 19.93 -17.20
CA ILE A 31 -4.93 18.80 -17.28
C ILE A 31 -5.68 17.57 -16.76
N ASP A 32 -5.86 16.58 -17.61
CA ASP A 32 -6.38 15.27 -17.24
C ASP A 32 -5.32 14.20 -17.55
N LEU A 33 -4.80 13.61 -16.48
CA LEU A 33 -3.81 12.55 -16.47
C LEU A 33 -4.33 11.34 -15.67
N SER A 34 -5.64 11.24 -15.51
CA SER A 34 -6.29 10.17 -14.75
C SER A 34 -6.14 8.80 -15.40
N SER A 35 -6.35 7.74 -14.61
CA SER A 35 -6.35 6.35 -15.07
C SER A 35 -5.05 5.92 -15.74
N ASN A 36 -3.93 6.25 -15.10
CA ASN A 36 -2.59 5.86 -15.54
C ASN A 36 -1.85 5.11 -14.41
N HIS A 37 -0.56 4.85 -14.62
CA HIS A 37 0.31 4.21 -13.64
C HIS A 37 1.40 5.17 -13.13
N PHE A 38 1.09 6.47 -13.04
CA PHE A 38 2.06 7.43 -12.52
C PHE A 38 2.41 7.13 -11.07
N VAL A 39 3.70 7.23 -10.77
CA VAL A 39 4.30 6.97 -9.44
C VAL A 39 5.11 8.19 -9.03
N GLY A 40 5.53 8.23 -7.76
CA GLY A 40 6.25 9.37 -7.20
C GLY A 40 5.30 10.39 -6.59
N GLU A 41 5.77 11.62 -6.42
CA GLU A 41 5.02 12.69 -5.76
C GLU A 41 4.46 13.70 -6.77
N LEU A 42 3.41 14.41 -6.37
CA LEU A 42 2.91 15.55 -7.15
C LEU A 42 3.86 16.74 -6.97
N PRO A 43 4.51 17.25 -8.02
CA PRO A 43 5.55 18.26 -7.87
C PRO A 43 4.98 19.62 -7.42
N MET A 44 5.78 20.35 -6.64
CA MET A 44 5.41 21.69 -6.16
C MET A 44 5.13 22.67 -7.31
N ASP A 45 5.77 22.46 -8.47
CA ASP A 45 5.64 23.31 -9.65
C ASP A 45 4.23 23.30 -10.25
N VAL A 46 3.36 22.34 -9.90
CA VAL A 46 1.95 22.34 -10.32
C VAL A 46 1.28 23.66 -9.94
N GLY A 47 1.62 24.25 -8.79
CA GLY A 47 1.09 25.54 -8.33
C GLY A 47 1.47 26.77 -9.15
N SER A 48 2.36 26.61 -10.14
CA SER A 48 2.75 27.69 -11.06
C SER A 48 1.75 27.89 -12.20
N LEU A 49 0.84 26.93 -12.43
CA LEU A 49 -0.12 26.92 -13.53
C LEU A 49 -1.34 27.81 -13.23
N LYS A 50 -1.15 29.12 -13.11
CA LYS A 50 -2.17 30.07 -12.61
C LYS A 50 -3.49 30.09 -13.36
N SER A 51 -3.46 29.85 -14.67
CA SER A 51 -4.66 29.85 -15.53
C SER A 51 -5.35 28.49 -15.61
N LEU A 52 -4.92 27.53 -14.80
CA LEU A 52 -5.51 26.19 -14.78
C LEU A 52 -6.87 26.22 -14.07
N LYS A 53 -7.89 25.77 -14.78
CA LYS A 53 -9.28 25.58 -14.35
C LYS A 53 -9.57 24.14 -13.93
N GLY A 54 -8.80 23.17 -14.44
CA GLY A 54 -9.07 21.76 -14.23
C GLY A 54 -7.82 20.93 -13.98
N LEU A 55 -7.83 20.13 -12.93
CA LEU A 55 -6.72 19.23 -12.63
C LEU A 55 -7.24 17.86 -12.19
N ASN A 56 -6.91 16.83 -12.97
CA ASN A 56 -7.26 15.46 -12.64
C ASN A 56 -6.06 14.51 -12.77
N PHE A 57 -5.71 13.92 -11.62
CA PHE A 57 -4.69 12.91 -11.47
C PHE A 57 -5.26 11.61 -10.87
N SER A 58 -6.58 11.45 -10.88
CA SER A 58 -7.24 10.33 -10.22
C SER A 58 -6.85 8.97 -10.82
N HIS A 59 -7.05 7.90 -10.06
CA HIS A 59 -6.74 6.53 -10.50
C HIS A 59 -5.29 6.38 -10.98
N ASN A 60 -4.35 6.77 -10.12
CA ASN A 60 -2.92 6.62 -10.34
C ASN A 60 -2.28 5.98 -9.09
N ASN A 61 -0.95 5.95 -9.04
CA ASN A 61 -0.19 5.38 -7.94
C ASN A 61 0.73 6.46 -7.33
N LEU A 62 0.27 7.71 -7.32
CA LEU A 62 0.98 8.85 -6.73
C LEU A 62 1.02 8.71 -5.21
N THR A 63 2.13 9.15 -4.62
CA THR A 63 2.50 9.02 -3.21
C THR A 63 2.93 10.38 -2.65
N GLY A 64 3.30 10.44 -1.38
CA GLY A 64 3.73 11.69 -0.74
C GLY A 64 2.56 12.59 -0.36
N TYR A 65 2.83 13.87 -0.17
CA TYR A 65 1.86 14.86 0.28
C TYR A 65 1.20 15.57 -0.90
N ILE A 66 -0.02 16.06 -0.71
CA ILE A 66 -0.57 17.08 -1.60
C ILE A 66 0.23 18.37 -1.35
N PRO A 67 0.89 18.94 -2.36
CA PRO A 67 1.74 20.10 -2.16
C PRO A 67 0.90 21.33 -1.77
N PRO A 68 1.31 22.14 -0.78
CA PRO A 68 0.61 23.38 -0.43
C PRO A 68 0.47 24.35 -1.62
N SER A 69 1.40 24.27 -2.58
CA SER A 69 1.33 25.03 -3.82
C SER A 69 0.12 24.68 -4.69
N THR A 70 -0.61 23.58 -4.46
CA THR A 70 -1.90 23.37 -5.16
C THR A 70 -2.91 24.48 -4.80
N GLY A 71 -2.83 25.08 -3.61
CA GLY A 71 -3.65 26.25 -3.23
C GLY A 71 -3.35 27.53 -4.02
N ASN A 72 -2.26 27.55 -4.79
CA ASN A 72 -1.88 28.69 -5.62
C ASN A 72 -2.62 28.75 -6.98
N LEU A 73 -3.46 27.75 -7.28
CA LEU A 73 -4.24 27.62 -8.51
C LEU A 73 -5.57 28.36 -8.41
N THR A 74 -5.54 29.69 -8.28
CA THR A 74 -6.71 30.51 -7.92
C THR A 74 -7.90 30.42 -8.90
N ASP A 75 -7.64 30.07 -10.15
CA ASP A 75 -8.67 29.92 -11.19
C ASP A 75 -9.23 28.49 -11.29
N LEU A 76 -8.80 27.58 -10.40
CA LEU A 76 -9.18 26.17 -10.44
C LEU A 76 -10.65 25.98 -10.11
N GLU A 77 -11.39 25.35 -11.02
CA GLU A 77 -12.81 25.06 -10.95
C GLU A 77 -13.07 23.59 -10.55
N TRP A 78 -12.17 22.66 -10.90
CA TRP A 78 -12.29 21.26 -10.51
C TRP A 78 -10.94 20.59 -10.24
N LEU A 79 -10.89 19.84 -9.14
CA LEU A 79 -9.72 19.10 -8.67
C LEU A 79 -10.10 17.66 -8.33
N ASP A 80 -9.49 16.69 -9.00
CA ASP A 80 -9.63 15.27 -8.68
C ASP A 80 -8.27 14.61 -8.45
N LEU A 81 -8.03 14.21 -7.20
CA LEU A 81 -6.84 13.47 -6.76
C LEU A 81 -7.22 12.11 -6.17
N SER A 82 -8.45 11.65 -6.40
CA SER A 82 -8.98 10.42 -5.82
C SER A 82 -8.24 9.17 -6.32
N SER A 83 -8.40 8.04 -5.61
CA SER A 83 -7.79 6.76 -6.01
C SER A 83 -6.28 6.86 -6.23
N ASN A 84 -5.57 7.36 -5.22
CA ASN A 84 -4.11 7.47 -5.18
C ASN A 84 -3.60 6.99 -3.81
N LYS A 85 -2.33 7.28 -3.49
CA LYS A 85 -1.71 6.94 -2.19
C LYS A 85 -1.18 8.19 -1.49
N PHE A 86 -1.85 9.34 -1.64
CA PHE A 86 -1.49 10.56 -0.94
C PHE A 86 -1.61 10.37 0.58
N ILE A 87 -0.64 10.89 1.32
CA ILE A 87 -0.54 10.81 2.78
C ILE A 87 -0.53 12.20 3.40
N GLY A 88 -0.68 12.25 4.73
CA GLY A 88 -0.60 13.49 5.50
C GLY A 88 -1.90 14.28 5.51
N ARG A 89 -1.81 15.55 5.93
CA ARG A 89 -2.98 16.43 6.07
C ARG A 89 -3.32 17.07 4.73
N ILE A 90 -4.60 17.33 4.51
CA ILE A 90 -5.06 18.19 3.42
C ILE A 90 -4.47 19.60 3.66
N PRO A 91 -3.73 20.18 2.70
CA PRO A 91 -3.17 21.52 2.84
C PRO A 91 -4.27 22.55 3.09
N ARG A 92 -4.08 23.42 4.08
CA ARG A 92 -5.05 24.49 4.39
C ARG A 92 -5.17 25.49 3.24
N GLU A 93 -4.13 25.60 2.42
CA GLU A 93 -4.04 26.48 1.26
C GLU A 93 -5.10 26.11 0.19
N LEU A 94 -5.63 24.89 0.20
CA LEU A 94 -6.76 24.52 -0.67
C LEU A 94 -8.06 25.26 -0.30
N VAL A 95 -8.16 25.81 0.90
CA VAL A 95 -9.31 26.63 1.32
C VAL A 95 -9.37 27.95 0.54
N ASP A 96 -8.24 28.45 0.05
CA ASP A 96 -8.14 29.72 -0.67
C ASP A 96 -8.65 29.62 -2.12
N LEU A 97 -8.96 28.41 -2.60
CA LEU A 97 -9.50 28.14 -3.92
C LEU A 97 -10.99 28.46 -4.01
N THR A 98 -11.32 29.75 -4.11
CA THR A 98 -12.72 30.22 -4.11
C THR A 98 -13.52 29.82 -5.35
N SER A 99 -12.85 29.52 -6.46
CA SER A 99 -13.48 29.12 -7.73
C SER A 99 -13.79 27.63 -7.82
N LEU A 100 -13.36 26.83 -6.83
CA LEU A 100 -13.36 25.37 -6.89
C LEU A 100 -14.78 24.80 -6.73
N ALA A 101 -15.43 24.44 -7.82
CA ALA A 101 -16.77 23.85 -7.83
C ALA A 101 -16.80 22.34 -7.57
N PHE A 102 -15.72 21.63 -7.88
CA PHE A 102 -15.61 20.19 -7.68
C PHE A 102 -14.30 19.81 -6.99
N LEU A 103 -14.40 18.98 -5.95
CA LEU A 103 -13.25 18.40 -5.27
C LEU A 103 -13.50 16.92 -5.03
N ASN A 104 -12.53 16.08 -5.37
CA ASN A 104 -12.50 14.69 -4.95
C ASN A 104 -11.10 14.28 -4.47
N LEU A 105 -11.03 13.88 -3.20
CA LEU A 105 -9.83 13.39 -2.51
C LEU A 105 -10.05 11.96 -1.96
N SER A 106 -11.13 11.29 -2.37
CA SER A 106 -11.48 9.96 -1.87
C SER A 106 -10.41 8.92 -2.18
N GLU A 107 -10.44 7.79 -1.47
CA GLU A 107 -9.57 6.64 -1.75
C GLU A 107 -8.08 7.01 -1.73
N ASN A 108 -7.66 7.61 -0.62
CA ASN A 108 -6.27 7.97 -0.34
C ASN A 108 -5.91 7.54 1.11
N ARG A 109 -4.76 8.01 1.62
CA ARG A 109 -4.30 7.77 2.99
C ARG A 109 -4.15 9.07 3.76
N LEU A 110 -5.03 10.03 3.49
CA LEU A 110 -5.03 11.34 4.13
C LEU A 110 -5.46 11.21 5.59
N ILE A 111 -4.91 12.09 6.43
CA ILE A 111 -5.11 12.10 7.88
C ILE A 111 -5.41 13.49 8.43
N GLY A 112 -6.02 13.55 9.61
CA GLY A 112 -6.25 14.79 10.35
C GLY A 112 -7.56 15.48 10.00
N ARG A 113 -7.73 16.70 10.51
CA ARG A 113 -8.96 17.47 10.36
C ARG A 113 -9.09 18.02 8.95
N ILE A 114 -10.26 17.85 8.34
CA ILE A 114 -10.62 18.48 7.07
C ILE A 114 -10.62 20.01 7.23
N PRO A 115 -9.83 20.76 6.44
CA PRO A 115 -9.82 22.23 6.47
C PRO A 115 -11.22 22.79 6.25
N GLN A 116 -11.54 23.90 6.90
CA GLN A 116 -12.86 24.53 6.80
C GLN A 116 -12.74 25.86 6.09
N GLY A 117 -13.69 26.17 5.21
CA GLY A 117 -13.79 27.45 4.54
C GLY A 117 -15.03 27.56 3.66
N PRO A 118 -15.34 28.75 3.12
CA PRO A 118 -16.62 29.01 2.47
C PRO A 118 -16.94 28.02 1.35
N GLN A 119 -16.02 27.85 0.40
CA GLN A 119 -16.20 26.90 -0.70
C GLN A 119 -15.94 25.45 -0.26
N PHE A 120 -14.93 25.24 0.58
CA PHE A 120 -14.52 23.91 1.04
C PHE A 120 -15.61 23.18 1.85
N ASN A 121 -16.43 23.93 2.59
CA ASN A 121 -17.55 23.40 3.37
C ASN A 121 -18.75 22.98 2.52
N THR A 122 -18.75 23.27 1.22
CA THR A 122 -19.83 22.84 0.31
C THR A 122 -19.66 21.40 -0.19
N PHE A 123 -18.45 20.84 -0.06
CA PHE A 123 -18.15 19.48 -0.51
C PHE A 123 -18.76 18.44 0.42
N LYS A 124 -19.18 17.32 -0.16
CA LYS A 124 -19.88 16.24 0.54
C LYS A 124 -18.90 15.24 1.15
N ASN A 125 -19.41 14.36 2.01
CA ASN A 125 -18.67 13.23 2.55
C ASN A 125 -18.00 12.36 1.46
N ASP A 126 -18.66 12.19 0.31
CA ASP A 126 -18.15 11.40 -0.82
C ASP A 126 -16.78 11.89 -1.31
N SER A 127 -16.56 13.22 -1.32
CA SER A 127 -15.27 13.83 -1.70
C SER A 127 -14.10 13.45 -0.80
N PHE A 128 -14.38 12.91 0.39
CA PHE A 128 -13.37 12.54 1.39
C PHE A 128 -13.47 11.07 1.82
N ALA A 129 -14.32 10.27 1.15
CA ALA A 129 -14.55 8.87 1.48
C ALA A 129 -13.27 8.03 1.38
N GLU A 130 -13.24 6.87 2.04
CA GLU A 130 -12.12 5.92 1.96
C GLU A 130 -10.75 6.53 2.36
N ASN A 131 -10.75 7.44 3.34
CA ASN A 131 -9.56 7.97 3.99
C ASN A 131 -9.67 7.76 5.51
N PRO A 132 -9.12 6.66 6.07
CA PRO A 132 -9.41 6.24 7.43
C PRO A 132 -8.87 7.17 8.53
N GLY A 133 -7.97 8.09 8.19
CA GLY A 133 -7.43 9.06 9.16
C GLY A 133 -8.06 10.45 9.08
N LEU A 134 -8.96 10.72 8.14
CA LEU A 134 -9.64 12.01 8.03
C LEU A 134 -10.77 12.11 9.05
N CYS A 135 -10.96 13.32 9.58
CA CYS A 135 -12.02 13.60 10.54
C CYS A 135 -12.50 15.05 10.43
N GLY A 136 -13.65 15.35 11.04
CA GLY A 136 -14.29 16.66 10.99
C GLY A 136 -15.27 16.78 9.82
N PHE A 137 -16.04 17.87 9.83
CA PHE A 137 -17.05 18.15 8.80
C PHE A 137 -16.44 18.12 7.38
N PRO A 138 -17.07 17.46 6.39
CA PRO A 138 -18.41 16.87 6.37
C PRO A 138 -18.51 15.41 6.87
N LEU A 139 -17.41 14.81 7.34
CA LEU A 139 -17.43 13.45 7.85
C LEU A 139 -18.11 13.38 9.24
N PRO A 140 -18.81 12.28 9.57
CA PRO A 140 -19.44 12.10 10.88
C PRO A 140 -18.42 11.96 12.02
N GLU A 141 -17.18 11.61 11.70
CA GLU A 141 -16.14 11.32 12.67
C GLU A 141 -15.56 12.60 13.27
N THR A 142 -15.72 12.79 14.59
CA THR A 142 -15.16 13.95 15.29
C THR A 142 -13.68 13.75 15.56
N CYS A 143 -12.86 14.74 15.23
CA CYS A 143 -11.42 14.66 15.52
C CYS A 143 -11.20 14.61 17.03
N LYS A 144 -10.67 13.49 17.53
CA LYS A 144 -10.21 13.40 18.92
C LYS A 144 -9.00 14.33 19.07
N ASN A 145 -9.11 15.32 19.95
CA ASN A 145 -8.00 16.21 20.28
C ASN A 145 -6.92 15.41 21.00
N SER A 146 -5.97 14.84 20.27
CA SER A 146 -4.76 14.30 20.86
C SER A 146 -3.74 15.43 21.01
N SER A 147 -3.91 16.27 22.03
CA SER A 147 -2.76 16.98 22.61
C SER A 147 -1.94 15.96 23.40
N ARG A 148 -1.20 15.14 22.67
CA ARG A 148 -0.06 14.30 23.07
C ARG A 148 0.53 13.73 21.80
N GLU A 149 1.53 14.43 21.27
CA GLU A 149 2.67 13.73 20.68
C GLU A 149 3.38 13.03 21.84
N THR A 150 3.07 11.75 22.01
CA THR A 150 4.02 10.76 22.51
C THR A 150 3.69 9.47 21.78
N PRO A 151 4.70 8.72 21.30
CA PRO A 151 4.45 7.38 20.77
C PRO A 151 3.74 6.57 21.87
N SER A 152 2.73 5.78 21.53
CA SER A 152 2.20 4.79 22.45
C SER A 152 3.26 3.73 22.74
N GLU A 153 4.15 4.01 23.67
CA GLU A 153 4.64 3.02 24.62
C GLU A 153 3.55 2.88 25.69
N THR A 154 2.60 1.98 25.45
CA THR A 154 1.93 1.34 26.58
C THR A 154 2.87 0.27 27.06
N ILE A 155 3.53 0.54 28.18
CA ILE A 155 4.13 -0.47 29.05
C ILE A 155 2.99 -1.41 29.47
N MET A 156 2.79 -2.48 28.71
CA MET A 156 2.39 -3.75 29.31
C MET A 156 3.70 -4.40 29.74
N GLN A 157 3.90 -4.44 31.05
CA GLN A 157 4.90 -5.27 31.65
C GLN A 157 4.53 -6.73 31.39
N GLU A 158 5.03 -7.30 30.29
CA GLU A 158 5.27 -8.74 30.19
C GLU A 158 6.42 -9.02 29.21
N ASN A 159 7.55 -9.37 29.81
CA ASN A 159 8.76 -10.03 29.30
C ASN A 159 8.95 -10.21 27.78
N ASP A 160 10.07 -9.66 27.31
CA ASP A 160 11.00 -10.18 26.31
C ASP A 160 10.49 -11.29 25.37
N THR A 161 10.22 -10.94 24.10
CA THR A 161 11.09 -11.36 22.99
C THR A 161 10.72 -10.67 21.67
N LYS A 162 11.76 -10.29 20.93
CA LYS A 162 11.73 -9.52 19.67
C LYS A 162 11.16 -10.30 18.47
N HIS A 163 10.55 -9.51 17.57
CA HIS A 163 10.55 -9.63 16.10
C HIS A 163 9.78 -10.80 15.46
N GLY A 164 8.70 -10.46 14.75
CA GLY A 164 8.09 -11.32 13.73
C GLY A 164 6.88 -10.65 13.07
N GLY A 165 6.97 -10.37 11.77
CA GLY A 165 5.94 -9.64 11.02
C GLY A 165 4.60 -10.36 10.94
N TRP A 166 3.53 -9.60 10.65
CA TRP A 166 2.14 -10.04 10.43
C TRP A 166 1.98 -11.33 9.61
N PHE A 167 2.97 -11.70 8.80
CA PHE A 167 2.94 -12.84 7.90
C PHE A 167 3.54 -14.16 8.43
N GLU A 168 4.20 -14.22 9.59
CA GLU A 168 4.94 -15.44 9.98
C GLU A 168 4.05 -16.57 10.54
N TRP A 169 3.06 -16.29 11.38
CA TRP A 169 2.24 -17.37 11.95
C TRP A 169 1.23 -17.97 10.96
N ARG A 170 0.72 -17.17 10.02
CA ARG A 170 -0.22 -17.66 9.00
C ARG A 170 0.47 -18.51 7.93
N THR A 171 1.73 -18.22 7.59
CA THR A 171 2.53 -19.07 6.67
C THR A 171 2.93 -20.38 7.34
N ILE A 172 3.28 -20.36 8.63
CA ILE A 172 3.50 -21.58 9.42
C ILE A 172 2.23 -22.42 9.50
N LEU A 173 1.06 -21.81 9.76
CA LEU A 173 -0.23 -22.52 9.79
C LEU A 173 -0.59 -23.15 8.43
N MET A 174 -0.36 -22.42 7.32
CA MET A 174 -0.60 -22.95 5.97
C MET A 174 0.35 -24.12 5.64
N GLY A 175 1.60 -24.06 6.08
CA GLY A 175 2.59 -25.12 5.90
C GLY A 175 2.25 -26.42 6.63
N TYR A 176 1.72 -26.34 7.86
CA TYR A 176 1.26 -27.52 8.59
C TYR A 176 0.05 -28.18 7.94
N GLY A 177 -0.85 -27.40 7.34
CA GLY A 177 -2.02 -27.93 6.63
C GLY A 177 -1.65 -28.74 5.39
N CYS A 178 -0.83 -28.20 4.50
CA CYS A 178 -0.46 -28.91 3.27
C CYS A 178 0.57 -30.04 3.52
N GLY A 179 1.53 -29.84 4.42
CA GLY A 179 2.58 -30.82 4.71
C GLY A 179 2.06 -32.10 5.37
N THR A 180 1.05 -32.00 6.25
CA THR A 180 0.46 -33.17 6.90
C THR A 180 -0.34 -34.03 5.92
N VAL A 181 -1.12 -33.41 5.02
CA VAL A 181 -1.91 -34.13 4.00
C VAL A 181 -1.00 -34.83 3.00
N VAL A 182 0.06 -34.15 2.52
CA VAL A 182 1.05 -34.74 1.62
C VAL A 182 1.84 -35.87 2.31
N GLY A 183 2.20 -35.69 3.59
CA GLY A 183 2.91 -36.72 4.36
C GLY A 183 2.06 -37.97 4.63
N ILE A 184 0.79 -37.80 4.99
CA ILE A 184 -0.14 -38.91 5.24
C ILE A 184 -0.44 -39.66 3.93
N THR A 185 -0.64 -38.95 2.82
CA THR A 185 -0.89 -39.58 1.51
C THR A 185 0.33 -40.36 1.00
N LEU A 186 1.53 -39.80 1.09
CA LEU A 186 2.77 -40.53 0.78
C LEU A 186 2.98 -41.74 1.69
N GLY A 187 2.74 -41.60 2.99
CA GLY A 187 2.81 -42.69 3.95
C GLY A 187 1.82 -43.81 3.62
N TYR A 188 0.59 -43.47 3.26
CA TYR A 188 -0.44 -44.42 2.88
C TYR A 188 -0.06 -45.16 1.58
N VAL A 189 0.39 -44.44 0.56
CA VAL A 189 0.85 -45.04 -0.72
C VAL A 189 2.06 -45.95 -0.51
N LEU A 190 3.01 -45.58 0.37
CA LEU A 190 4.16 -46.41 0.69
C LEU A 190 3.78 -47.70 1.43
N ILE A 191 2.79 -47.64 2.33
CA ILE A 191 2.28 -48.81 3.07
C ILE A 191 1.46 -49.71 2.15
N ASP A 192 0.61 -49.13 1.30
CA ASP A 192 -0.26 -49.88 0.38
C ASP A 192 0.51 -50.52 -0.79
N SER A 193 1.64 -49.92 -1.19
CA SER A 193 2.51 -50.46 -2.25
C SER A 193 3.19 -51.81 -1.94
N LYS A 194 2.94 -52.41 -0.76
CA LYS A 194 3.44 -53.75 -0.32
C LYS A 194 4.93 -54.00 -0.60
N LYS A 195 5.76 -52.96 -0.65
CA LYS A 195 7.19 -53.03 -0.96
C LYS A 195 8.07 -52.74 0.26
N LEU A 196 7.56 -53.00 1.46
CA LEU A 196 8.30 -52.79 2.73
C LEU A 196 9.07 -54.02 3.23
N GLU A 197 9.21 -55.08 2.42
CA GLU A 197 10.00 -56.25 2.81
C GLU A 197 11.49 -55.93 3.02
N TRP A 198 12.03 -54.91 2.36
CA TRP A 198 13.44 -54.53 2.53
C TRP A 198 13.69 -53.87 3.90
N LEU A 199 12.76 -53.06 4.39
CA LEU A 199 12.86 -52.43 5.71
C LEU A 199 12.71 -53.46 6.83
N ALA A 200 11.76 -54.38 6.72
CA ALA A 200 11.63 -55.50 7.67
C ALA A 200 12.93 -56.33 7.74
N ARG A 201 13.50 -56.69 6.58
CA ARG A 201 14.79 -57.41 6.50
C ARG A 201 15.97 -56.63 7.09
N SER A 202 15.94 -55.29 7.04
CA SER A 202 16.99 -54.45 7.63
C SER A 202 16.95 -54.48 9.16
N PHE A 203 15.76 -54.43 9.77
CA PHE A 203 15.59 -54.53 11.21
C PHE A 203 15.93 -55.93 11.74
N ASP A 204 15.53 -57.00 11.03
CA ASP A 204 15.91 -58.37 11.40
C ASP A 204 17.42 -58.60 11.35
N ARG A 205 18.11 -58.08 10.33
CA ARG A 205 19.58 -58.16 10.23
C ARG A 205 20.27 -57.44 11.40
N LYS A 206 19.74 -56.31 11.86
CA LYS A 206 20.28 -55.57 13.04
C LYS A 206 20.00 -56.33 14.34
N GLY A 207 18.80 -56.89 14.52
CA GLY A 207 18.46 -57.72 15.68
C GLY A 207 19.31 -59.00 15.79
N ALA A 208 19.54 -59.68 14.66
CA ALA A 208 20.38 -60.88 14.61
C ALA A 208 21.86 -60.59 14.94
N LYS A 209 22.40 -59.44 14.49
CA LYS A 209 23.75 -58.99 14.85
C LYS A 209 23.88 -58.72 16.37
N MET A 210 22.86 -58.12 16.99
CA MET A 210 22.86 -57.91 18.45
C MET A 210 22.78 -59.22 19.25
N ARG A 211 21.92 -60.17 18.87
CA ARG A 211 21.85 -61.50 19.52
C ARG A 211 23.17 -62.28 19.39
N ARG A 212 23.87 -62.19 18.25
CA ARG A 212 25.20 -62.81 18.07
C ARG A 212 26.27 -62.16 18.97
N LYS A 213 26.22 -60.83 19.14
CA LYS A 213 27.16 -60.10 20.02
C LYS A 213 26.92 -60.44 21.51
N SER A 214 25.66 -60.54 21.93
CA SER A 214 25.27 -60.98 23.28
C SER A 214 25.74 -62.42 23.58
N ARG A 215 25.53 -63.38 22.66
CA ARG A 215 26.02 -64.77 22.83
C ARG A 215 27.55 -64.89 22.87
N ARG A 216 28.28 -64.07 22.11
CA ARG A 216 29.76 -64.01 22.18
C ARG A 216 30.25 -63.49 23.53
N ASN A 217 29.56 -62.51 24.10
CA ASN A 217 29.89 -61.98 25.42
C ASN A 217 29.56 -62.99 26.53
N ALA A 218 28.43 -63.70 26.44
CA ALA A 218 28.05 -64.74 27.39
C ALA A 218 28.96 -65.98 27.37
N ARG A 219 29.59 -66.30 26.23
CA ARG A 219 30.60 -67.38 26.17
C ARG A 219 31.94 -66.99 26.77
N ARG A 220 32.32 -65.71 26.70
CA ARG A 220 33.56 -65.19 27.31
C ARG A 220 33.49 -65.14 28.85
N SER A 221 32.31 -65.08 29.43
CA SER A 221 32.11 -65.11 30.89
C SER A 221 32.14 -66.52 31.51
N TYR A 222 32.08 -67.59 30.70
CA TYR A 222 32.08 -68.98 31.18
C TYR A 222 33.46 -69.67 31.08
N GLN A 223 34.47 -68.99 30.51
CA GLN A 223 35.86 -69.46 30.38
C GLN A 223 36.83 -68.63 31.26
N ARG A 224 36.34 -68.08 32.37
CA ARG A 224 37.14 -67.37 33.37
C ARG A 224 36.93 -67.98 34.73
#